data_AF-A0A7S2HH26-F1
#
_entry.id   AF-A0A7S2HH26-F1
#
_cell.length_a   1.000
_cell.length_b   1.000
_cell.length_c   1.000
_cell.angle_alpha   90.00
_cell.angle_beta   90.00
_cell.angle_gamma   90.00
#
_symmetry.space_group_name_H-M   'P 1'
#
loop_
_entity.id
_entity.type
_entity.pdbx_description
1 polymer ?
#
loop_
_entity_poly.entity_id
_entity_poly.type
_entity_poly.pdbx_seq_one_letter_code
_entity_poly.pdbx_strand_id
1 'polypeptide(L)'
;IGRLAAGVLTQQQKIGAEEAPPILPAAWEHSDQIWQAHMYRLFERLHLDKEFCVTLAGTSVFQHVLNSITWVLLTRGRTTTLGDIFSFLAFGLNGTVLSGLTQFGKTFAMRFGFSWAWNWTTSQNLP
;
A
#
# COMPACT_ATOMS: atom_id res chain seq x y z
N ILE A 1 -3.21 3.47 10.80
CA ILE A 1 -1.86 3.95 11.18
C ILE A 1 -1.17 2.95 12.11
N GLY A 2 -1.76 2.55 13.25
CA GLY A 2 -1.14 1.57 14.17
C GLY A 2 -0.69 0.22 13.56
N ARG A 3 -1.45 -0.36 12.61
CA ARG A 3 -1.02 -1.59 11.90
C ARG A 3 0.08 -1.38 10.85
N LEU A 4 0.18 -0.17 10.27
CA LEU A 4 1.29 0.19 9.38
C LEU A 4 2.55 0.43 10.20
N ALA A 5 2.44 1.15 11.32
CA ALA A 5 3.53 1.33 12.26
C ALA A 5 4.02 -0.02 12.81
N ALA A 6 3.12 -0.95 13.15
CA ALA A 6 3.50 -2.30 13.56
C ALA A 6 4.24 -3.06 12.45
N GLY A 7 3.72 -3.08 11.21
CA GLY A 7 4.39 -3.75 10.09
C GLY A 7 5.76 -3.13 9.76
N VAL A 8 5.90 -1.82 9.91
CA VAL A 8 7.18 -1.12 9.75
C VAL A 8 8.13 -1.42 10.91
N LEU A 9 7.65 -1.50 12.16
CA LEU A 9 8.45 -1.94 13.32
C LEU A 9 8.91 -3.40 13.15
N THR A 10 8.07 -4.28 12.59
CA THR A 10 8.47 -5.66 12.25
C THR A 10 9.54 -5.69 11.15
N GLN A 11 9.48 -4.77 10.17
CA GLN A 11 10.55 -4.62 9.19
C GLN A 11 11.85 -4.07 9.79
N GLN A 12 11.75 -3.11 10.71
CA GLN A 12 12.91 -2.57 11.42
C GLN A 12 13.61 -3.64 12.27
N GLN A 13 12.86 -4.59 12.84
CA GLN A 13 13.44 -5.75 13.54
C GLN A 13 14.21 -6.71 12.62
N LYS A 14 14.02 -6.63 11.29
CA LYS A 14 14.78 -7.39 10.31
C LYS A 14 16.04 -6.67 9.81
N ILE A 15 16.29 -5.43 10.24
CA ILE A 15 17.54 -4.72 9.92
C ILE A 15 18.69 -5.47 10.61
N GLY A 16 19.47 -6.21 9.81
CA GLY A 16 20.56 -7.08 10.28
C GLY A 16 20.39 -8.57 9.93
N ALA A 17 19.21 -9.00 9.46
CA ALA A 17 19.04 -10.28 8.78
C ALA A 17 19.43 -10.11 7.30
N GLU A 18 20.16 -11.08 6.74
CA GLU A 18 20.69 -11.06 5.36
C GLU A 18 19.68 -10.45 4.36
N GLU A 19 20.14 -9.47 3.58
CA GLU A 19 19.35 -8.75 2.58
C GLU A 19 18.66 -9.74 1.64
N ALA A 20 17.38 -10.00 1.89
CA ALA A 20 16.59 -10.86 1.03
C ALA A 20 16.49 -10.20 -0.36
N PRO A 21 16.75 -10.94 -1.45
CA PRO A 21 16.74 -10.37 -2.79
C PRO A 21 15.38 -9.75 -3.11
N PRO A 22 15.34 -8.75 -4.02
CA PRO A 22 14.10 -8.09 -4.40
C PRO A 22 13.04 -9.11 -4.84
N ILE A 23 11.77 -8.81 -4.57
CA ILE A 23 10.63 -9.69 -4.85
C ILE A 23 10.52 -10.10 -6.34
N LEU A 24 11.17 -9.31 -7.22
CA LEU A 24 11.12 -9.45 -8.66
C LEU A 24 12.23 -10.41 -9.15
N PRO A 25 11.99 -11.19 -10.22
CA PRO A 25 13.00 -12.09 -10.76
C PRO A 25 14.26 -11.32 -11.18
N ALA A 26 15.45 -11.81 -10.83
CA ALA A 26 16.73 -11.20 -11.23
C ALA A 26 16.85 -11.01 -12.76
N ALA A 27 16.18 -11.87 -13.54
CA ALA A 27 16.09 -11.74 -14.99
C ALA A 27 15.47 -10.41 -15.47
N TRP A 28 14.73 -9.70 -14.61
CA TRP A 28 14.14 -8.40 -14.95
C TRP A 28 15.18 -7.28 -14.95
N GLU A 29 16.31 -7.43 -14.24
CA GLU A 29 17.38 -6.43 -14.20
C GLU A 29 17.99 -6.16 -15.58
N HIS A 30 18.08 -7.21 -16.40
CA HIS A 30 18.63 -7.19 -17.75
C HIS A 30 17.56 -7.47 -18.82
N SER A 31 16.29 -7.23 -18.51
CA SER A 31 15.21 -7.43 -19.48
C SER A 31 15.30 -6.42 -20.63
N ASP A 32 15.08 -6.91 -21.85
CA ASP A 32 14.91 -6.08 -23.06
C ASP A 32 13.68 -5.15 -22.96
N GLN A 33 12.76 -5.42 -22.03
CA GLN A 33 11.63 -4.56 -21.74
C GLN A 33 12.01 -3.50 -20.68
N ILE A 34 12.13 -2.25 -21.11
CA ILE A 34 12.54 -1.09 -20.30
C ILE A 34 11.73 -0.97 -18.99
N TRP A 35 10.42 -1.25 -19.02
CA TRP A 35 9.58 -1.16 -17.83
C TRP A 35 9.93 -2.21 -16.77
N GLN A 36 10.36 -3.42 -17.17
CA GLN A 36 10.74 -4.49 -16.25
C GLN A 36 12.04 -4.13 -15.54
N ALA A 37 13.03 -3.64 -16.29
CA ALA A 37 14.30 -3.16 -15.73
C ALA A 37 14.10 -1.96 -14.79
N HIS A 38 13.22 -1.02 -15.15
CA HIS A 38 12.90 0.11 -14.27
C HIS A 38 12.15 -0.32 -13.00
N MET A 39 11.21 -1.25 -13.09
CA MET A 39 10.51 -1.80 -11.93
C MET A 39 11.45 -2.61 -11.03
N TYR A 40 12.35 -3.41 -11.61
CA TYR A 40 13.36 -4.15 -10.86
C TYR A 40 14.25 -3.21 -10.05
N ARG A 41 14.88 -2.23 -10.70
CA ARG A 41 15.73 -1.22 -10.03
C ARG A 41 14.97 -0.42 -8.98
N LEU A 42 13.68 -0.15 -9.21
CA LEU A 42 12.84 0.53 -8.23
C LEU A 42 12.66 -0.36 -6.99
N PHE A 43 12.25 -1.62 -7.14
CA PHE A 43 12.04 -2.53 -6.01
C PHE A 43 13.32 -2.84 -5.25
N GLU A 44 14.44 -2.99 -5.96
CA GLU A 44 15.79 -3.15 -5.40
C GLU A 44 16.18 -1.90 -4.57
N ARG A 45 16.10 -0.70 -5.16
CA ARG A 45 16.45 0.55 -4.47
C ARG A 45 15.58 0.83 -3.26
N LEU A 46 14.31 0.43 -3.34
CA LEU A 46 13.34 0.59 -2.26
C LEU A 46 13.41 -0.55 -1.22
N HIS A 47 14.25 -1.57 -1.41
CA HIS A 47 14.35 -2.77 -0.56
C HIS A 47 12.97 -3.36 -0.19
N LEU A 48 12.08 -3.46 -1.17
CA LEU A 48 10.71 -3.93 -0.94
C LEU A 48 10.68 -5.45 -0.78
N ASP A 49 10.60 -5.89 0.47
CA ASP A 49 10.38 -7.30 0.82
C ASP A 49 8.94 -7.74 0.46
N LYS A 50 8.77 -9.04 0.23
CA LYS A 50 7.49 -9.73 0.07
C LYS A 50 6.54 -9.47 1.22
N GLU A 51 7.03 -9.52 2.44
CA GLU A 51 6.19 -9.26 3.61
C GLU A 51 5.68 -7.83 3.66
N PHE A 52 6.49 -6.87 3.22
CA PHE A 52 6.07 -5.48 3.09
C PHE A 52 4.96 -5.33 2.06
N CYS A 53 5.15 -5.90 0.87
CA CYS A 53 4.17 -5.80 -0.20
C CYS A 53 2.84 -6.46 0.20
N VAL A 54 2.89 -7.64 0.83
CA VAL A 54 1.71 -8.35 1.34
C VAL A 54 1.01 -7.54 2.44
N THR A 55 1.76 -6.98 3.38
CA THR A 55 1.21 -6.16 4.47
C THR A 55 0.61 -4.87 3.94
N LEU A 56 1.28 -4.19 3.02
CA LEU A 56 0.81 -2.97 2.40
C LEU A 56 -0.46 -3.22 1.60
N ALA A 57 -0.48 -4.25 0.75
CA ALA A 57 -1.65 -4.61 -0.05
C ALA A 57 -2.83 -5.00 0.85
N GLY A 58 -2.63 -5.95 1.77
CA GLY A 58 -3.66 -6.42 2.68
C GLY A 58 -4.23 -5.28 3.53
N THR A 59 -3.38 -4.46 4.12
CA THR A 59 -3.85 -3.34 4.95
C THR A 59 -4.46 -2.19 4.15
N SER A 60 -4.12 -2.05 2.86
CA SER A 60 -4.77 -1.08 1.95
C SER A 60 -6.20 -1.49 1.62
N VAL A 61 -6.47 -2.78 1.43
CA VAL A 61 -7.84 -3.31 1.24
C VAL A 61 -8.71 -2.99 2.44
N PHE A 62 -8.27 -3.35 3.65
CA PHE A 62 -9.02 -3.04 4.87
C PHE A 62 -9.23 -1.54 5.06
N GLN A 63 -8.21 -0.72 4.75
CA GLN A 63 -8.36 0.73 4.84
C GLN A 63 -9.36 1.28 3.83
N HIS A 64 -9.37 0.75 2.61
CA HIS A 64 -10.33 1.17 1.60
C HIS A 64 -11.75 0.84 2.04
N VAL A 65 -11.99 -0.36 2.59
CA VAL A 65 -13.28 -0.74 3.20
C VAL A 65 -13.68 0.23 4.32
N LEU A 66 -12.77 0.53 5.25
CA LEU A 66 -13.05 1.44 6.36
C LEU A 66 -13.34 2.87 5.86
N ASN A 67 -12.63 3.34 4.85
CA ASN A 67 -12.89 4.64 4.23
C ASN A 67 -14.28 4.68 3.58
N SER A 68 -14.69 3.61 2.91
CA SER A 68 -16.03 3.46 2.33
C SER A 68 -17.12 3.49 3.41
N ILE A 69 -16.97 2.70 4.47
CA ILE A 69 -17.91 2.68 5.61
C ILE A 69 -18.02 4.07 6.21
N THR A 70 -16.88 4.71 6.50
CA THR A 70 -16.84 6.04 7.10
C THR A 70 -17.54 7.07 6.22
N TRP A 71 -17.27 7.05 4.91
CA TRP A 71 -17.90 7.99 3.99
C TRP A 71 -19.42 7.80 3.92
N VAL A 72 -19.90 6.56 3.82
CA VAL A 72 -21.34 6.27 3.75
C VAL A 72 -22.03 6.66 5.07
N LEU A 73 -21.39 6.39 6.21
CA LEU A 73 -21.91 6.82 7.51
C LEU A 73 -21.97 8.35 7.65
N LEU A 74 -20.96 9.06 7.16
CA LEU A 74 -20.94 10.53 7.20
C LEU A 74 -21.96 11.17 6.26
N THR A 75 -22.29 10.53 5.14
CA THR A 75 -23.22 11.09 4.13
C THR A 75 -24.67 10.68 4.33
N ARG A 76 -24.92 9.44 4.77
CA ARG A 76 -26.28 8.91 4.96
C ARG A 76 -26.70 8.77 6.43
N GLY A 77 -25.76 8.77 7.37
CA GLY A 77 -26.06 8.69 8.79
C GLY A 77 -26.89 7.45 9.14
N ARG A 78 -28.11 7.66 9.63
CA ARG A 78 -29.00 6.57 10.09
C ARG A 78 -29.63 5.73 8.98
N THR A 79 -29.60 6.19 7.73
CA THR A 79 -30.19 5.46 6.59
C THR A 79 -29.18 4.58 5.84
N THR A 80 -27.96 4.44 6.38
CA THR A 80 -26.91 3.62 5.79
C THR A 80 -27.34 2.16 5.67
N THR A 81 -27.22 1.60 4.47
CA THR A 81 -27.36 0.16 4.22
C THR A 81 -26.02 -0.47 3.84
N LEU A 82 -25.91 -1.80 4.00
CA LEU A 82 -24.75 -2.55 3.51
C LEU A 82 -24.56 -2.40 1.99
N GLY A 83 -25.65 -2.32 1.23
CA GLY A 83 -25.60 -2.11 -0.22
C GLY A 83 -24.94 -0.79 -0.62
N ASP A 84 -25.16 0.28 0.16
CA ASP A 84 -24.51 1.57 -0.09
C ASP A 84 -23.00 1.53 0.14
N ILE A 85 -22.56 0.77 1.15
CA ILE A 85 -21.13 0.56 1.46
C ILE A 85 -20.46 -0.21 0.31
N PHE A 86 -21.08 -1.29 -0.16
CA PHE A 86 -20.56 -2.06 -1.30
C PHE A 86 -20.53 -1.24 -2.58
N SER A 87 -21.58 -0.47 -2.85
CA SER A 87 -21.67 0.41 -4.01
C SER A 87 -20.51 1.42 -4.01
N PHE A 88 -20.25 2.08 -2.87
CA PHE A 88 -19.15 3.01 -2.76
C PHE A 88 -17.77 2.32 -2.88
N LEU A 89 -17.62 1.13 -2.31
CA LEU A 89 -16.38 0.35 -2.42
C LEU A 89 -16.06 -0.04 -3.87
N ALA A 90 -17.07 -0.44 -4.65
CA ALA A 90 -16.89 -0.86 -6.03
C ALA A 90 -16.80 0.32 -7.01
N PHE A 91 -17.57 1.38 -6.75
CA PHE A 91 -17.83 2.44 -7.73
C PHE A 91 -17.34 3.83 -7.29
N GLY A 92 -16.77 3.96 -6.09
CA GLY A 92 -16.25 5.21 -5.56
C GLY A 92 -17.30 6.34 -5.48
N LEU A 93 -16.79 7.57 -5.44
CA LEU A 93 -17.58 8.80 -5.25
C LEU A 93 -18.43 9.12 -6.48
N ASN A 94 -17.95 8.74 -7.66
CA ASN A 94 -18.60 9.09 -8.93
C ASN A 94 -19.47 7.95 -9.48
N GLY A 95 -19.69 6.87 -8.73
CA GLY A 95 -20.54 5.77 -9.17
C GLY A 95 -20.00 4.99 -10.37
N THR A 96 -18.68 5.02 -10.61
CA THR A 96 -18.02 4.27 -11.69
C THR A 96 -16.88 3.39 -11.17
N VAL A 97 -16.67 2.24 -11.80
CA VAL A 97 -15.58 1.30 -11.41
C VAL A 97 -14.21 2.01 -11.43
N LEU A 98 -13.98 2.89 -12.41
CA LEU A 98 -12.76 3.67 -12.49
C LEU A 98 -12.57 4.61 -11.29
N SER A 99 -13.65 5.20 -10.77
CA SER A 99 -13.61 6.02 -9.55
C SER A 99 -13.23 5.18 -8.33
N GLY A 100 -13.81 3.97 -8.19
CA GLY A 100 -13.45 3.03 -7.13
C GLY A 100 -11.96 2.65 -7.17
N LEU A 101 -11.46 2.25 -8.35
CA LEU A 101 -10.04 1.94 -8.56
C LEU A 101 -9.13 3.13 -8.27
N THR A 102 -9.53 4.34 -8.67
CA THR A 102 -8.74 5.56 -8.41
C THR A 102 -8.64 5.83 -6.90
N GLN A 103 -9.72 5.63 -6.15
CA GLN A 103 -9.71 5.81 -4.68
C GLN A 103 -8.91 4.75 -3.95
N PHE A 104 -9.00 3.50 -4.41
CA PHE A 104 -8.14 2.44 -3.91
C PHE A 104 -6.67 2.77 -4.19
N GLY A 105 -6.33 3.20 -5.41
CA GLY A 105 -5.00 3.63 -5.80
C GLY A 105 -4.46 4.77 -4.95
N LYS A 106 -5.29 5.79 -4.66
CA LYS A 106 -4.93 6.87 -3.72
C LYS A 106 -4.67 6.34 -2.30
N THR A 107 -5.50 5.42 -1.81
CA THR A 107 -5.33 4.80 -0.50
C THR A 107 -4.01 4.02 -0.43
N PHE A 108 -3.73 3.23 -1.46
CA PHE A 108 -2.47 2.48 -1.59
C PHE A 108 -1.27 3.43 -1.63
N ALA A 109 -1.30 4.45 -2.49
CA ALA A 109 -0.21 5.42 -2.65
C ALA A 109 0.09 6.19 -1.36
N MET A 110 -0.93 6.66 -0.64
CA MET A 110 -0.73 7.34 0.65
C MET A 110 -0.10 6.42 1.68
N ARG A 111 -0.50 5.16 1.74
CA ARG A 111 0.06 4.18 2.70
C ARG A 111 1.48 3.79 2.33
N PHE A 112 1.74 3.59 1.04
CA PHE A 112 3.08 3.35 0.52
C PHE A 112 4.00 4.53 0.86
N GLY A 113 3.58 5.76 0.53
CA GLY A 113 4.35 6.97 0.80
C GLY A 113 4.61 7.19 2.29
N PHE A 114 3.63 6.90 3.15
CA PHE A 114 3.81 6.95 4.60
C PHE A 114 4.87 5.94 5.06
N SER A 115 4.76 4.67 4.66
CA SER A 115 5.73 3.65 5.04
C SER A 115 7.13 3.94 4.50
N TRP A 116 7.21 4.44 3.26
CA TRP A 116 8.46 4.87 2.63
C TRP A 116 9.12 6.01 3.39
N ALA A 117 8.39 7.10 3.64
CA ALA A 117 8.89 8.25 4.39
C ALA A 117 9.27 7.88 5.83
N TRP A 118 8.52 6.96 6.46
CA TRP A 118 8.84 6.45 7.78
C TRP A 118 10.13 5.62 7.78
N ASN A 119 10.29 4.69 6.83
CA ASN A 119 11.55 3.94 6.70
C ASN A 119 12.72 4.88 6.46
N TRP A 120 12.57 5.87 5.58
CA TRP A 120 13.61 6.86 5.31
C TRP A 120 14.03 7.68 6.54
N THR A 121 13.05 8.12 7.34
CA THR A 121 13.31 8.93 8.55
C THR A 121 13.90 8.11 9.69
N THR A 122 13.63 6.80 9.73
CA THR A 122 14.10 5.92 10.81
C THR A 122 15.38 5.15 10.47
N SER A 123 15.75 5.04 9.19
CA SER A 123 17.02 4.49 8.73
C SER A 123 18.18 5.49 8.78
N GLN A 124 17.94 6.72 9.23
CA GLN A 124 19.02 7.69 9.45
C GLN A 124 19.82 7.25 10.67
N ASN A 125 21.14 7.15 10.54
CA ASN A 125 22.02 7.05 11.70
C ASN A 125 21.77 8.29 12.57
N LEU A 126 21.13 8.10 13.72
CA LEU A 126 21.02 9.15 14.71
C LEU A 126 22.45 9.52 15.17
N PRO A 127 22.79 10.81 15.28
CA PRO A 127 24.11 11.27 15.71
C PRO A 127 24.44 10.82 17.13
#